data_AF-A0A947C5S2-F1
#
_entry.id   AF-A0A947C5S2-F1
#
_cell.length_a   1.000
_cell.length_b   1.000
_cell.length_c   1.000
_cell.angle_alpha   90.00
_cell.angle_beta   90.00
_cell.angle_gamma   90.00
#
_symmetry.space_group_name_H-M   'P 1'
#
loop_
_entity.id
_entity.type
_entity.pdbx_description
1 polymer ?
#
loop_
_entity_poly.entity_id
_entity_poly.type
_entity_poly.pdbx_seq_one_letter_code
_entity_poly.pdbx_strand_id
1 'polypeptide(L)'
;MRPLRKLLDKAEPLFEKGGRLESYQAIYEMLDTLFYSPPDVSRHAPHVRDAIDLKRVMGLVVLGVLPCALFGMWNTGYQANLAIEQLGLPAPSDWRGALMAAIGIGHDPQSVGAATFYGLLYFVPIYVVTLAAGGVWEVLFAGIRNHEVNEGFFVTSILYALTLPATTPLWQVAIGISFGVVMAKEVFGGTGKNFMNPALAGRAFLYFAYPVEMSGESVWTPPIDVITGATSLAIGAESGIAGILDHGITWMEAFV
;
A
#
# COMPACT_ATOMS: atom_id res chain seq x y z
N MET A 1 36.36 5.40 7.85
CA MET A 1 34.99 5.94 7.78
C MET A 1 34.53 5.89 6.33
N ARG A 2 33.32 5.37 6.08
CA ARG A 2 32.77 5.10 4.74
C ARG A 2 32.66 6.40 3.93
N PRO A 3 32.94 6.40 2.62
CA PRO A 3 32.97 7.61 1.78
C PRO A 3 31.63 8.37 1.74
N LEU A 4 30.51 7.64 1.84
CA LEU A 4 29.17 8.20 1.88
C LEU A 4 28.93 9.09 3.11
N ARG A 5 29.41 8.68 4.29
CA ARG A 5 29.26 9.46 5.54
C ARG A 5 29.97 10.82 5.47
N LYS A 6 31.19 10.85 4.92
CA LYS A 6 31.94 12.11 4.72
C LYS A 6 31.24 13.07 3.75
N LEU A 7 30.51 12.54 2.77
CA LEU A 7 29.76 13.36 1.82
C LEU A 7 28.54 14.01 2.48
N LEU A 8 27.81 13.23 3.28
CA LEU A 8 26.67 13.72 4.05
C LEU A 8 27.13 14.75 5.09
N ASP A 9 28.10 14.42 5.96
CA ASP A 9 28.63 15.34 6.99
C ASP A 9 29.13 16.67 6.40
N LYS A 10 29.63 16.68 5.15
CA LYS A 10 30.07 17.91 4.48
C LYS A 10 28.91 18.77 3.99
N ALA A 11 27.77 18.16 3.68
CA ALA A 11 26.56 18.83 3.24
C ALA A 11 25.68 19.30 4.41
N GLU A 12 25.74 18.61 5.55
CA GLU A 12 24.98 18.88 6.79
C GLU A 12 24.90 20.38 7.19
N PRO A 13 25.99 21.17 7.19
CA PRO A 13 25.94 22.57 7.62
C PRO A 13 25.10 23.49 6.71
N LEU A 14 24.78 23.04 5.49
CA LEU A 14 23.90 23.78 4.58
C LEU A 14 22.43 23.65 4.95
N PHE A 15 22.08 22.59 5.68
CA PHE A 15 20.73 22.20 6.04
C PHE A 15 20.41 22.45 7.53
N GLU A 16 21.42 22.64 8.39
CA GLU A 16 21.22 23.07 9.78
C GLU A 16 20.66 24.50 9.90
N LYS A 17 20.15 24.86 11.09
CA LYS A 17 19.58 26.18 11.39
C LYS A 17 20.54 27.32 11.04
N GLY A 18 20.13 28.23 10.15
CA GLY A 18 20.97 29.31 9.62
C GLY A 18 21.71 28.98 8.32
N GLY A 19 21.57 27.75 7.81
CA GLY A 19 22.05 27.31 6.50
C GLY A 19 21.15 27.81 5.36
N ARG A 20 21.69 27.84 4.13
CA ARG A 20 20.93 28.29 2.94
C ARG A 20 19.75 27.39 2.59
N LEU A 21 19.79 26.13 3.00
CA LEU A 21 18.79 25.10 2.70
C LEU A 21 18.09 24.60 3.97
N GLU A 22 17.98 25.44 5.00
CA GLU A 22 17.30 25.12 6.28
C GLU A 22 15.88 24.56 6.06
N SER A 23 15.15 25.05 5.06
CA SER A 23 13.81 24.54 4.70
C SER A 23 13.78 23.07 4.23
N TYR A 24 14.94 22.50 3.89
CA TYR A 24 15.08 21.11 3.44
C TYR A 24 15.80 20.24 4.47
N GLN A 25 15.97 20.72 5.70
CA GLN A 25 16.60 19.97 6.80
C GLN A 25 15.97 18.59 6.96
N ALA A 26 14.63 18.52 6.99
CA ALA A 26 13.89 17.28 7.15
C ALA A 26 14.17 16.26 6.02
N ILE A 27 14.39 16.72 4.79
CA ILE A 27 14.69 15.84 3.64
C ILE A 27 16.12 15.29 3.76
N TYR A 28 17.07 16.16 4.12
CA TYR A 28 18.46 15.76 4.34
C TYR A 28 18.57 14.75 5.48
N GLU A 29 17.89 15.01 6.61
CA GLU A 29 17.87 14.13 7.77
C GLU A 29 17.21 12.78 7.46
N MET A 30 16.10 12.75 6.71
CA MET A 30 15.50 11.50 6.23
C MET A 30 16.50 10.66 5.42
N LEU A 31 17.30 11.30 4.56
CA LEU A 31 18.32 10.60 3.77
C LEU A 31 19.51 10.13 4.62
N ASP A 32 19.97 10.90 5.60
CA ASP A 32 21.05 10.46 6.50
C ASP A 32 20.59 9.31 7.40
N THR A 33 19.39 9.42 7.99
CA THR A 33 18.79 8.40 8.87
C THR A 33 18.40 7.10 8.14
N LEU A 34 18.19 7.16 6.82
CA LEU A 34 17.99 5.98 5.99
C LEU A 34 19.24 5.09 5.95
N PHE A 35 20.44 5.68 5.94
CA PHE A 35 21.71 4.96 5.80
C PHE A 35 22.51 4.84 7.10
N TYR A 36 22.31 5.74 8.06
CA TYR A 36 23.10 5.84 9.28
C TYR A 36 22.22 6.08 10.50
N SER A 37 22.66 5.57 11.66
CA SER A 37 21.99 5.85 12.94
C SER A 37 22.40 7.23 13.48
N PRO A 38 21.46 8.01 14.06
CA PRO A 38 21.79 9.27 14.70
C PRO A 38 22.84 9.08 15.81
N PRO A 39 23.86 9.94 15.90
CA PRO A 39 24.84 9.90 16.98
C PRO A 39 24.32 10.52 18.30
N ASP A 40 23.10 11.03 18.32
CA ASP A 40 22.55 11.76 19.46
C ASP A 40 22.35 10.89 20.70
N VAL A 41 22.90 11.38 21.81
CA VAL A 41 22.73 10.80 23.14
C VAL A 41 21.77 11.64 23.97
N SER A 42 20.99 10.99 24.82
CA SER A 42 20.06 11.69 25.72
C SER A 42 20.84 12.63 26.66
N ARG A 43 20.54 13.93 26.59
CA ARG A 43 21.14 14.95 27.47
C ARG A 43 20.34 15.16 28.76
N HIS A 44 19.09 14.68 28.80
CA HIS A 44 18.14 14.90 29.88
C HIS A 44 17.36 13.61 30.16
N ALA A 45 16.95 13.43 31.42
CA ALA A 45 16.14 12.28 31.83
C ALA A 45 14.80 12.21 31.05
N PRO A 46 14.27 11.01 30.77
CA PRO A 46 14.77 9.71 31.23
C PRO A 46 15.91 9.16 30.35
N HIS A 47 16.99 8.76 31.01
CA HIS A 47 18.16 8.12 30.40
C HIS A 47 17.91 6.62 30.12
N VAL A 48 17.07 5.99 30.93
CA VAL A 48 16.58 4.63 30.69
C VAL A 48 15.28 4.75 29.91
N ARG A 49 15.34 4.41 28.62
CA ARG A 49 14.19 4.35 27.72
C ARG A 49 13.89 2.90 27.40
N ASP A 50 12.62 2.63 27.10
CA ASP A 50 12.24 1.33 26.54
C ASP A 50 12.97 1.10 25.21
N ALA A 51 13.26 -0.16 24.89
CA ALA A 51 13.89 -0.56 23.63
C ALA A 51 12.91 -0.51 22.45
N ILE A 52 11.63 -0.26 22.72
CA ILE A 52 10.57 -0.08 21.72
C ILE A 52 10.60 1.37 21.24
N ASP A 53 11.03 1.57 19.99
CA ASP A 53 10.91 2.82 19.26
C ASP A 53 9.79 2.74 18.20
N LEU A 54 9.34 3.90 17.72
CA LEU A 54 8.28 3.97 16.70
C LEU A 54 8.67 3.21 15.43
N LYS A 55 9.95 3.31 15.03
CA LYS A 55 10.54 2.64 13.87
C LYS A 55 10.41 1.12 13.95
N ARG A 56 10.75 0.50 15.09
CA ARG A 56 10.64 -0.94 15.33
C ARG A 56 9.19 -1.39 15.38
N VAL A 57 8.30 -0.62 16.00
CA VAL A 57 6.86 -0.93 16.00
C VAL A 57 6.32 -0.91 14.57
N MET A 58 6.65 0.12 13.79
CA MET A 58 6.20 0.23 12.40
C MET A 58 6.78 -0.88 11.52
N GLY A 59 8.06 -1.22 11.69
CA GLY A 59 8.69 -2.35 11.01
C GLY A 59 8.03 -3.70 11.36
N LEU A 60 7.65 -3.91 12.62
CA LEU A 60 6.91 -5.10 13.04
C LEU A 60 5.54 -5.17 12.38
N VAL A 61 4.83 -4.04 12.28
CA VAL A 61 3.54 -3.98 11.57
C VAL A 61 3.70 -4.31 10.10
N VAL A 62 4.70 -3.74 9.42
CA VAL A 62 5.00 -4.09 8.01
C VAL A 62 5.27 -5.59 7.89
N LEU A 63 6.10 -6.16 8.76
CA LEU A 63 6.39 -7.59 8.77
C LEU A 63 5.12 -8.44 8.99
N GLY A 64 4.22 -8.00 9.87
CA GLY A 64 2.94 -8.66 10.13
C GLY A 64 1.96 -8.58 8.97
N VAL A 65 2.05 -7.55 8.13
CA VAL A 65 1.21 -7.37 6.94
C VAL A 65 1.74 -8.15 5.73
N LEU A 66 3.03 -8.50 5.69
CA LEU A 66 3.61 -9.24 4.57
C LEU A 66 2.91 -10.57 4.26
N PRO A 67 2.55 -11.44 5.23
CA PRO A 67 1.79 -12.66 4.95
C PRO A 67 0.45 -12.38 4.28
N CYS A 68 -0.26 -11.34 4.73
CA CYS A 68 -1.53 -10.92 4.13
C CYS A 68 -1.33 -10.38 2.71
N ALA A 69 -0.27 -9.62 2.47
CA ALA A 69 0.06 -9.13 1.13
C ALA A 69 0.41 -10.28 0.18
N LEU A 70 1.21 -11.25 0.62
CA LEU A 70 1.55 -12.45 -0.15
C LEU A 70 0.31 -13.28 -0.49
N PHE A 71 -0.56 -13.51 0.49
CA PHE A 71 -1.83 -14.19 0.25
C PHE A 71 -2.71 -13.43 -0.74
N GLY A 72 -2.84 -12.11 -0.59
CA GLY A 72 -3.62 -11.27 -1.51
C GLY A 72 -3.09 -11.31 -2.95
N MET A 73 -1.76 -11.28 -3.12
CA MET A 73 -1.12 -11.42 -4.44
C MET A 73 -1.38 -12.80 -5.04
N TRP A 74 -1.19 -13.87 -4.26
CA TRP A 74 -1.50 -15.23 -4.72
C TRP A 74 -2.97 -15.38 -5.09
N ASN A 75 -3.90 -14.95 -4.22
CA ASN A 75 -5.33 -15.10 -4.44
C ASN A 75 -5.78 -14.34 -5.70
N THR A 76 -5.34 -13.09 -5.88
CA THR A 76 -5.68 -12.28 -7.06
C THR A 76 -5.24 -12.98 -8.35
N GLY A 77 -4.01 -13.49 -8.40
CA GLY A 77 -3.53 -14.16 -9.60
C GLY A 77 -4.07 -15.58 -9.80
N TYR A 78 -4.39 -16.29 -8.71
CA TYR A 78 -5.07 -17.59 -8.75
C TYR A 78 -6.45 -17.44 -9.38
N GLN A 79 -7.27 -16.49 -8.89
CA GLN A 79 -8.60 -16.21 -9.42
C GLN A 79 -8.54 -15.75 -10.89
N ALA A 80 -7.52 -14.97 -11.25
CA ALA A 80 -7.31 -14.55 -12.63
C ALA A 80 -6.94 -15.72 -13.56
N ASN A 81 -6.00 -16.59 -13.16
CA ASN A 81 -5.62 -17.75 -13.96
C ASN A 81 -6.78 -18.77 -14.07
N LEU A 82 -7.52 -18.99 -12.97
CA LEU A 82 -8.67 -19.89 -12.94
C LEU A 82 -9.74 -19.44 -13.93
N ALA A 83 -10.00 -18.13 -13.99
CA ALA A 83 -10.91 -17.53 -14.95
C ALA A 83 -10.44 -17.71 -16.42
N ILE A 84 -9.14 -17.57 -16.70
CA ILE A 84 -8.58 -17.81 -18.05
C ILE A 84 -8.80 -19.25 -18.47
N GLU A 85 -8.52 -20.21 -17.58
CA GLU A 85 -8.68 -21.65 -17.85
C GLU A 85 -10.15 -22.02 -18.05
N GLN A 86 -11.04 -21.61 -17.15
CA GLN A 86 -12.47 -21.95 -17.21
C GLN A 86 -13.18 -21.40 -18.44
N LEU A 87 -12.82 -20.18 -18.87
CA LEU A 87 -13.42 -19.54 -20.04
C LEU A 87 -12.72 -19.88 -21.36
N GLY A 88 -11.61 -20.62 -21.32
CA GLY A 88 -10.80 -20.92 -22.50
C GLY A 88 -10.27 -19.67 -23.21
N LEU A 89 -10.03 -18.59 -22.46
CA LEU A 89 -9.58 -17.32 -23.02
C LEU A 89 -8.12 -17.42 -23.47
N PRO A 90 -7.74 -16.72 -24.56
CA PRO A 90 -6.33 -16.58 -24.90
C PRO A 90 -5.59 -15.85 -23.78
N ALA A 91 -4.26 -16.05 -23.71
CA ALA A 91 -3.41 -15.32 -22.78
C ALA A 91 -3.67 -13.80 -22.90
N PRO A 92 -3.78 -13.06 -21.78
CA PRO A 92 -4.09 -11.63 -21.80
C PRO A 92 -3.15 -10.86 -22.71
N SER A 93 -3.70 -10.02 -23.59
CA SER A 93 -2.90 -9.20 -24.52
C SER A 93 -2.31 -7.94 -23.89
N ASP A 94 -2.58 -7.70 -22.60
CA ASP A 94 -2.06 -6.58 -21.84
C ASP A 94 -0.55 -6.67 -21.64
N TRP A 95 0.06 -5.54 -21.26
CA TRP A 95 1.47 -5.47 -20.86
C TRP A 95 1.84 -6.48 -19.76
N ARG A 96 0.87 -6.86 -18.91
CA ARG A 96 1.04 -7.90 -17.87
C ARG A 96 1.24 -9.26 -18.51
N GLY A 97 0.41 -9.63 -19.48
CA GLY A 97 0.52 -10.89 -20.21
C GLY A 97 1.77 -10.93 -21.10
N ALA A 98 2.13 -9.80 -21.72
CA ALA A 98 3.39 -9.68 -22.46
C ALA A 98 4.62 -9.92 -21.57
N LEU A 99 4.60 -9.41 -20.33
CA LEU A 99 5.68 -9.60 -19.36
C LEU A 99 5.72 -11.04 -18.82
N MET A 100 4.58 -11.66 -18.56
CA MET A 100 4.48 -13.09 -18.22
C MET A 100 5.06 -13.97 -19.33
N ALA A 101 4.69 -13.69 -20.59
CA ALA A 101 5.19 -14.40 -21.76
C ALA A 101 6.69 -14.21 -21.98
N ALA A 102 7.21 -13.00 -21.78
CA ALA A 102 8.64 -12.70 -21.89
C ALA A 102 9.49 -13.46 -20.86
N ILE A 103 8.95 -13.72 -19.67
CA ILE A 103 9.63 -14.45 -18.60
C ILE A 103 9.42 -15.98 -18.74
N GLY A 104 8.50 -16.41 -19.61
CA GLY A 104 8.19 -17.82 -19.84
C GLY A 104 7.34 -18.46 -18.74
N ILE A 105 6.59 -17.65 -17.98
CA ILE A 105 5.67 -18.12 -16.94
C ILE A 105 4.27 -18.25 -17.55
N GLY A 106 3.70 -19.45 -17.52
CA GLY A 106 2.35 -19.73 -18.03
C GLY A 106 1.22 -19.26 -17.10
N HIS A 107 -0.03 -19.46 -17.53
CA HIS A 107 -1.24 -19.07 -16.79
C HIS A 107 -1.90 -20.24 -16.04
N ASP A 108 -1.10 -21.19 -15.55
CA ASP A 108 -1.60 -22.34 -14.79
C ASP A 108 -2.06 -21.91 -13.38
N PRO A 109 -3.34 -22.15 -12.99
CA PRO A 109 -3.82 -21.85 -11.64
C PRO A 109 -3.16 -22.69 -10.54
N GLN A 110 -2.70 -23.91 -10.85
CA GLN A 110 -2.09 -24.82 -9.88
C GLN A 110 -0.66 -24.41 -9.51
N SER A 111 -0.01 -23.63 -10.36
CA SER A 111 1.32 -23.10 -10.10
C SER A 111 1.25 -21.89 -9.17
N VAL A 112 1.54 -22.13 -7.89
CA VAL A 112 1.60 -21.08 -6.85
C VAL A 112 2.51 -19.91 -7.27
N GLY A 113 3.65 -20.21 -7.90
CA GLY A 113 4.59 -19.19 -8.37
C GLY A 113 4.01 -18.34 -9.50
N ALA A 114 3.35 -18.95 -10.48
CA ALA A 114 2.73 -18.24 -11.60
C ALA A 114 1.55 -17.37 -11.13
N ALA A 115 0.69 -17.90 -10.26
CA ALA A 115 -0.42 -17.17 -9.66
C ALA A 115 0.09 -15.97 -8.84
N THR A 116 1.07 -16.18 -7.96
CA THR A 116 1.64 -15.08 -7.13
C THR A 116 2.26 -13.98 -8.00
N PHE A 117 3.00 -14.37 -9.05
CA PHE A 117 3.64 -13.41 -9.94
C PHE A 117 2.61 -12.62 -10.76
N TYR A 118 1.53 -13.26 -11.22
CA TYR A 118 0.49 -12.54 -11.94
C TYR A 118 -0.24 -11.53 -11.04
N GLY A 119 -0.57 -11.89 -9.79
CA GLY A 119 -1.15 -10.95 -8.83
C GLY A 119 -0.19 -9.84 -8.39
N LEU A 120 1.12 -10.10 -8.33
CA LEU A 120 2.14 -9.08 -8.10
C LEU A 120 2.08 -7.96 -9.14
N LEU A 121 1.78 -8.28 -10.40
CA LEU A 121 1.64 -7.28 -11.49
C LEU A 121 0.40 -6.38 -11.34
N TYR A 122 -0.56 -6.74 -10.50
CA TYR A 122 -1.66 -5.87 -10.09
C TYR A 122 -1.31 -5.05 -8.85
N PHE A 123 -0.73 -5.70 -7.83
CA PHE A 123 -0.42 -5.06 -6.56
C PHE A 123 0.69 -4.00 -6.67
N VAL A 124 1.79 -4.29 -7.37
CA VAL A 124 2.97 -3.41 -7.42
C VAL A 124 2.65 -2.02 -7.98
N PRO A 125 1.94 -1.87 -9.12
CA PRO A 125 1.56 -0.55 -9.61
C PRO A 125 0.75 0.27 -8.61
N ILE A 126 -0.23 -0.35 -7.93
CA ILE A 126 -1.06 0.32 -6.91
C ILE A 126 -0.20 0.78 -5.73
N TYR A 127 0.68 -0.09 -5.24
CA TYR A 127 1.56 0.20 -4.12
C TYR A 127 2.57 1.31 -4.45
N VAL A 128 3.19 1.27 -5.64
CA VAL A 128 4.13 2.30 -6.11
C VAL A 128 3.45 3.65 -6.23
N VAL A 129 2.25 3.71 -6.79
CA VAL A 129 1.49 4.96 -6.93
C VAL A 129 1.08 5.50 -5.56
N THR A 130 0.67 4.62 -4.64
CA THR A 130 0.33 5.00 -3.26
C THR A 130 1.54 5.63 -2.56
N LEU A 131 2.71 4.98 -2.65
CA LEU A 131 3.95 5.47 -2.06
C LEU A 131 4.37 6.81 -2.67
N ALA A 132 4.31 6.93 -3.99
CA ALA A 132 4.70 8.15 -4.69
C ALA A 132 3.77 9.32 -4.34
N ALA A 133 2.44 9.15 -4.49
CA ALA A 133 1.48 10.23 -4.26
C ALA A 133 1.42 10.66 -2.79
N GLY A 134 1.30 9.70 -1.86
CA GLY A 134 1.24 10.04 -0.43
C GLY A 134 2.59 10.50 0.12
N GLY A 135 3.70 9.92 -0.35
CA GLY A 135 5.04 10.33 0.04
C GLY A 135 5.38 11.76 -0.40
N VAL A 136 4.92 12.17 -1.58
CA VAL A 136 5.05 13.58 -2.05
C VAL A 136 4.38 14.53 -1.07
N TRP A 137 3.15 14.24 -0.65
CA TRP A 137 2.44 15.07 0.32
C TRP A 137 3.13 15.10 1.69
N GLU A 138 3.59 13.94 2.16
CA GLU A 138 4.27 13.84 3.44
C GLU A 138 5.58 14.63 3.47
N VAL A 139 6.41 14.50 2.43
CA VAL A 139 7.65 15.27 2.29
C VAL A 139 7.36 16.77 2.17
N LEU A 140 6.31 17.15 1.43
CA LEU A 140 5.92 18.55 1.26
C LEU A 140 5.48 19.18 2.59
N PHE A 141 4.61 18.51 3.36
CA PHE A 141 4.17 19.01 4.66
C PHE A 141 5.26 18.97 5.72
N ALA A 142 6.15 17.97 5.68
CA ALA A 142 7.36 17.90 6.50
C ALA A 142 8.27 19.12 6.26
N GLY A 143 8.52 19.46 4.98
CA GLY A 143 9.30 20.64 4.60
C GLY A 143 8.65 21.97 5.00
N ILE A 144 7.34 22.13 4.83
CA ILE A 144 6.63 23.36 5.23
C ILE A 144 6.68 23.58 6.74
N ARG A 145 6.65 22.49 7.53
CA ARG A 145 6.58 22.56 9.00
C ARG A 145 7.92 22.31 9.69
N ASN A 146 9.00 22.07 8.93
CA ASN A 146 10.34 21.75 9.44
C ASN A 146 10.30 20.67 10.53
N HIS A 147 9.64 19.54 10.26
CA HIS A 147 9.69 18.35 11.12
C HIS A 147 10.12 17.13 10.31
N GLU A 148 10.71 16.15 10.98
CA GLU A 148 11.18 14.90 10.37
C GLU A 148 10.03 14.11 9.71
N VAL A 149 10.36 13.48 8.58
CA VAL A 149 9.46 12.56 7.88
C VAL A 149 9.28 11.29 8.72
N ASN A 150 8.03 10.93 9.02
CA ASN A 150 7.76 9.78 9.86
C ASN A 150 7.64 8.48 9.03
N GLU A 151 8.27 7.41 9.49
CA GLU A 151 8.19 6.09 8.83
C GLU A 151 6.78 5.47 8.84
N GLY A 152 5.84 6.02 9.61
CA GLY A 152 4.46 5.56 9.69
C GLY A 152 3.71 5.62 8.37
N PHE A 153 4.22 6.38 7.39
CA PHE A 153 3.69 6.35 6.03
C PHE A 153 3.88 5.01 5.33
N PHE A 154 4.96 4.28 5.59
CA PHE A 154 5.16 2.95 5.01
C PHE A 154 4.05 1.98 5.43
N VAL A 155 3.60 2.08 6.68
CA VAL A 155 2.46 1.31 7.17
C VAL A 155 1.15 1.79 6.53
N THR A 156 0.95 3.10 6.43
CA THR A 156 -0.27 3.66 5.83
C THR A 156 -0.42 3.27 4.36
N SER A 157 0.66 3.33 3.59
CA SER A 157 0.67 3.02 2.16
C SER A 157 0.41 1.56 1.86
N ILE A 158 1.02 0.62 2.60
CA ILE A 158 0.75 -0.82 2.38
C ILE A 158 -0.68 -1.19 2.79
N LEU A 159 -1.17 -0.65 3.92
CA LEU A 159 -2.54 -0.89 4.36
C LEU A 159 -3.56 -0.31 3.38
N TYR A 160 -3.32 0.89 2.86
CA TYR A 160 -4.17 1.49 1.85
C TYR A 160 -4.23 0.64 0.59
N ALA A 161 -3.08 0.24 0.04
CA ALA A 161 -3.00 -0.58 -1.17
C ALA A 161 -3.75 -1.92 -1.02
N LEU A 162 -3.64 -2.58 0.14
CA LEU A 162 -4.32 -3.83 0.42
C LEU A 162 -5.83 -3.69 0.64
N THR A 163 -6.31 -2.47 0.91
CA THR A 163 -7.74 -2.23 1.10
C THR A 163 -8.48 -1.92 -0.20
N LEU A 164 -7.74 -1.71 -1.30
CA LEU A 164 -8.32 -1.41 -2.60
C LEU A 164 -8.46 -2.66 -3.46
N PRO A 165 -9.47 -2.71 -4.34
CA PRO A 165 -9.54 -3.71 -5.39
C PRO A 165 -8.33 -3.68 -6.34
N ALA A 166 -7.95 -4.84 -6.87
CA ALA A 166 -6.79 -5.00 -7.75
C ALA A 166 -6.92 -4.29 -9.12
N THR A 167 -8.15 -3.99 -9.54
CA THR A 167 -8.49 -3.36 -10.82
C THR A 167 -8.60 -1.83 -10.72
N THR A 168 -8.37 -1.25 -9.54
CA THR A 168 -8.54 0.18 -9.32
C THR A 168 -7.65 1.02 -10.23
N PRO A 169 -8.21 2.02 -10.94
CA PRO A 169 -7.41 2.91 -11.78
C PRO A 169 -6.35 3.65 -10.96
N LEU A 170 -5.11 3.67 -11.44
CA LEU A 170 -3.97 4.22 -10.70
C LEU A 170 -4.15 5.70 -10.32
N TRP A 171 -4.85 6.49 -11.13
CA TRP A 171 -5.13 7.88 -10.80
C TRP A 171 -6.10 8.02 -9.61
N GLN A 172 -7.06 7.09 -9.45
CA GLN A 172 -7.96 7.08 -8.29
C GLN A 172 -7.19 6.73 -7.02
N VAL A 173 -6.28 5.74 -7.10
CA VAL A 173 -5.35 5.40 -6.01
C VAL A 173 -4.59 6.64 -5.55
N ALA A 174 -4.06 7.43 -6.49
CA ALA A 174 -3.31 8.65 -6.19
C ALA A 174 -4.17 9.73 -5.50
N ILE A 175 -5.38 9.99 -5.99
CA ILE A 175 -6.27 11.00 -5.40
C ILE A 175 -6.78 10.54 -4.03
N GLY A 176 -7.10 9.26 -3.87
CA GLY A 176 -7.60 8.71 -2.61
C GLY A 176 -6.56 8.75 -1.48
N ILE A 177 -5.30 8.34 -1.76
CA ILE A 177 -4.24 8.48 -0.76
C ILE A 177 -3.92 9.96 -0.49
N SER A 178 -3.97 10.82 -1.51
CA SER A 178 -3.77 12.26 -1.33
C SER A 178 -4.81 12.85 -0.38
N PHE A 179 -6.09 12.51 -0.56
CA PHE A 179 -7.14 12.93 0.35
C PHE A 179 -6.92 12.40 1.77
N GLY A 180 -6.62 11.10 1.92
CA GLY A 180 -6.39 10.49 3.22
C GLY A 180 -5.21 11.11 3.98
N VAL A 181 -4.06 11.26 3.32
CA VAL A 181 -2.86 11.85 3.91
C VAL A 181 -3.07 13.32 4.23
N VAL A 182 -3.58 14.12 3.28
CA VAL A 182 -3.74 15.56 3.49
C VAL A 182 -4.83 15.84 4.52
N MET A 183 -6.04 15.33 4.29
CA MET A 183 -7.20 15.71 5.09
C MET A 183 -7.26 15.00 6.44
N ALA A 184 -6.86 13.73 6.53
CA ALA A 184 -6.99 12.98 7.79
C ALA A 184 -5.74 13.01 8.67
N LYS A 185 -4.57 13.34 8.10
CA LYS A 185 -3.28 13.35 8.80
C LYS A 185 -2.62 14.73 8.82
N GLU A 186 -2.28 15.27 7.65
CA GLU A 186 -1.44 16.46 7.57
C GLU A 186 -2.16 17.73 8.02
N VAL A 187 -3.42 17.95 7.68
CA VAL A 187 -4.19 19.12 8.16
C VAL A 187 -4.19 19.25 9.69
N PHE A 188 -4.15 18.12 10.41
CA PHE A 188 -4.20 18.05 11.86
C PHE A 188 -2.84 18.13 12.55
N GLY A 189 -1.75 18.29 11.79
CA GLY A 189 -0.41 18.46 12.34
C GLY A 189 0.49 17.22 12.21
N GLY A 190 0.10 16.23 11.41
CA GLY A 190 0.94 15.08 11.07
C GLY A 190 0.86 13.93 12.07
N THR A 191 1.79 12.98 11.96
CA THR A 191 1.79 11.71 12.71
C THR A 191 1.68 11.92 14.22
N GLY A 192 0.74 11.21 14.86
CA GLY A 192 0.45 11.32 16.29
C GLY A 192 -0.64 12.34 16.65
N LYS A 193 -1.05 13.20 15.71
CA LYS A 193 -2.19 14.13 15.86
C LYS A 193 -3.39 13.76 14.97
N ASN A 194 -3.27 12.68 14.20
CA ASN A 194 -4.32 12.18 13.33
C ASN A 194 -5.52 11.76 14.18
N PHE A 195 -6.67 12.34 13.92
CA PHE A 195 -7.90 12.01 14.64
C PHE A 195 -8.56 10.71 14.12
N MET A 196 -8.17 10.25 12.93
CA MET A 196 -8.63 9.00 12.32
C MET A 196 -7.54 8.33 11.49
N ASN A 197 -7.80 7.10 11.02
CA ASN A 197 -6.86 6.35 10.18
C ASN A 197 -6.81 6.94 8.75
N PRO A 198 -5.65 7.46 8.29
CA PRO A 198 -5.54 8.09 6.97
C PRO A 198 -5.74 7.13 5.79
N ALA A 199 -5.35 5.87 5.90
CA ALA A 199 -5.60 4.87 4.85
C ALA A 199 -7.12 4.62 4.69
N LEU A 200 -7.82 4.44 5.81
CA LEU A 200 -9.28 4.23 5.77
C LEU A 200 -10.03 5.50 5.35
N ALA A 201 -9.54 6.69 5.72
CA ALA A 201 -10.11 7.94 5.24
C ALA A 201 -9.99 8.08 3.72
N GLY A 202 -8.83 7.73 3.16
CA GLY A 202 -8.63 7.68 1.71
C GLY A 202 -9.54 6.66 1.02
N ARG A 203 -9.71 5.47 1.63
CA ARG A 203 -10.64 4.45 1.11
C ARG A 203 -12.10 4.93 1.17
N ALA A 204 -12.52 5.53 2.28
CA ALA A 204 -13.87 6.06 2.43
C ALA A 204 -14.15 7.18 1.40
N PHE A 205 -13.17 8.04 1.13
CA PHE A 205 -13.28 9.04 0.08
C PHE A 205 -13.53 8.40 -1.28
N LEU A 206 -12.73 7.39 -1.68
CA LEU A 206 -12.95 6.69 -2.95
C LEU A 206 -14.31 5.99 -2.99
N TYR A 207 -14.72 5.37 -1.89
CA TYR A 207 -16.02 4.69 -1.79
C TYR A 207 -17.20 5.61 -2.13
N PHE A 208 -17.19 6.85 -1.63
CA PHE A 208 -18.27 7.81 -1.89
C PHE A 208 -18.09 8.60 -3.19
N ALA A 209 -16.86 8.89 -3.61
CA ALA A 209 -16.59 9.68 -4.80
C ALA A 209 -16.63 8.86 -6.10
N TYR A 210 -16.17 7.61 -6.04
CA TYR A 210 -16.02 6.69 -7.19
C TYR A 210 -16.61 5.31 -6.83
N PRO A 211 -17.93 5.22 -6.65
CA PRO A 211 -18.55 3.98 -6.19
C PRO A 211 -18.45 2.85 -7.21
N VAL A 212 -18.35 3.14 -8.51
CA VAL A 212 -18.31 2.12 -9.59
C VAL A 212 -17.07 1.23 -9.49
N GLU A 213 -15.91 1.81 -9.15
CA GLU A 213 -14.65 1.08 -9.05
C GLU A 213 -14.32 0.61 -7.63
N MET A 214 -15.19 0.92 -6.64
CA MET A 214 -15.00 0.59 -5.22
C MET A 214 -16.07 -0.31 -4.64
N SER A 215 -17.27 -0.29 -5.25
CA SER A 215 -18.46 -0.98 -4.78
C SER A 215 -19.15 -1.69 -5.92
N GLY A 216 -19.68 -2.87 -5.63
CA GLY A 216 -20.40 -3.68 -6.60
C GLY A 216 -19.74 -5.03 -6.82
N GLU A 217 -20.33 -5.77 -7.74
CA GLU A 217 -20.07 -7.19 -7.97
C GLU A 217 -18.86 -7.39 -8.89
N SER A 218 -18.71 -6.55 -9.92
CA SER A 218 -17.65 -6.65 -10.94
C SER A 218 -16.27 -6.17 -10.48
N VAL A 219 -16.16 -5.59 -9.29
CA VAL A 219 -14.91 -4.97 -8.80
C VAL A 219 -14.03 -5.98 -8.05
N TRP A 220 -14.66 -7.00 -7.48
CA TRP A 220 -14.00 -8.05 -6.69
C TRP A 220 -13.90 -9.39 -7.44
N THR A 221 -14.31 -9.42 -8.71
CA THR A 221 -14.16 -10.56 -9.60
C THR A 221 -12.75 -10.64 -10.17
N PRO A 222 -12.37 -11.77 -10.80
CA PRO A 222 -11.09 -11.89 -11.49
C PRO A 222 -10.86 -10.66 -12.40
N PRO A 223 -9.63 -10.14 -12.51
CA PRO A 223 -9.30 -8.94 -13.28
C PRO A 223 -9.32 -9.20 -14.80
N ILE A 224 -10.37 -9.86 -15.26
CA ILE A 224 -10.67 -10.22 -16.64
C ILE A 224 -12.11 -9.77 -16.85
N ASP A 225 -12.28 -8.84 -17.77
CA ASP A 225 -13.53 -8.10 -18.06
C ASP A 225 -14.71 -8.97 -18.56
N VAL A 226 -14.56 -10.29 -18.54
CA VAL A 226 -15.54 -11.26 -19.05
C VAL A 226 -16.36 -11.89 -17.90
N ILE A 227 -15.94 -11.73 -16.64
CA ILE A 227 -16.62 -12.32 -15.48
C ILE A 227 -17.22 -11.23 -14.60
N THR A 228 -18.56 -11.22 -14.54
CA THR A 228 -19.34 -10.53 -13.51
C THR A 228 -19.88 -11.57 -12.53
N GLY A 229 -19.73 -11.34 -11.23
CA GLY A 229 -20.20 -12.26 -10.20
C GLY A 229 -20.46 -11.53 -8.90
N ALA A 230 -21.61 -11.78 -8.28
CA ALA A 230 -21.95 -11.21 -6.99
C ALA A 230 -20.93 -11.62 -5.93
N THR A 231 -20.56 -10.69 -5.04
CA THR A 231 -19.74 -11.06 -3.90
C THR A 231 -20.52 -12.03 -3.02
N SER A 232 -19.83 -13.01 -2.43
CA SER A 232 -20.41 -14.01 -1.52
C SER A 232 -21.33 -13.40 -0.45
N LEU A 233 -20.96 -12.23 0.09
CA LEU A 233 -21.77 -11.50 1.07
C LEU A 233 -22.95 -10.74 0.44
N ALA A 234 -22.84 -10.26 -0.81
CA ALA A 234 -23.98 -9.68 -1.52
C ALA A 234 -25.05 -10.74 -1.79
N ILE A 235 -24.65 -11.95 -2.21
CA ILE A 235 -25.55 -13.10 -2.34
C ILE A 235 -26.24 -13.39 -1.00
N GLY A 236 -25.47 -13.41 0.09
CA GLY A 236 -26.02 -13.57 1.44
C GLY A 236 -27.00 -12.49 1.86
N ALA A 237 -26.80 -11.24 1.44
CA ALA A 237 -27.71 -10.14 1.73
C ALA A 237 -29.05 -10.27 0.96
N GLU A 238 -29.02 -10.78 -0.26
CA GLU A 238 -30.21 -10.95 -1.10
C GLU A 238 -30.99 -12.23 -0.75
N SER A 239 -30.28 -13.35 -0.55
CA SER A 239 -30.86 -14.70 -0.49
C SER A 239 -30.60 -15.44 0.83
N GLY A 240 -29.95 -14.78 1.79
CA GLY A 240 -29.58 -15.35 3.08
C GLY A 240 -28.47 -16.40 2.99
N ILE A 241 -28.19 -17.07 4.11
CA ILE A 241 -27.16 -18.12 4.18
C ILE A 241 -27.47 -19.28 3.21
N ALA A 242 -28.76 -19.53 2.93
CA ALA A 242 -29.21 -20.58 2.02
C ALA A 242 -28.72 -20.35 0.58
N GLY A 243 -28.75 -19.11 0.08
CA GLY A 243 -28.29 -18.84 -1.29
C GLY A 243 -26.77 -18.85 -1.44
N ILE A 244 -26.00 -18.60 -0.38
CA ILE A 244 -24.54 -18.82 -0.38
C ILE A 244 -24.25 -20.32 -0.57
N LEU A 245 -24.95 -21.17 0.17
CA LEU A 245 -24.79 -22.63 0.08
C LEU A 245 -25.26 -23.19 -1.27
N ASP A 246 -26.29 -22.60 -1.87
CA ASP A 246 -26.82 -22.99 -3.19
C ASP A 246 -25.83 -22.68 -4.33
N HIS A 247 -24.97 -21.67 -4.16
CA HIS A 247 -23.85 -21.38 -5.05
C HIS A 247 -22.62 -22.29 -4.81
N GLY A 248 -22.74 -23.28 -3.92
CA GLY A 248 -21.66 -24.21 -3.60
C GLY A 248 -20.54 -23.61 -2.74
N ILE A 249 -20.76 -22.43 -2.16
CA ILE A 249 -19.80 -21.73 -1.31
C ILE A 249 -20.14 -22.05 0.16
N THR A 250 -19.18 -22.53 0.94
CA THR A 250 -19.38 -22.70 2.38
C THR A 250 -19.36 -21.35 3.09
N TRP A 251 -20.01 -21.25 4.25
CA TRP A 251 -20.04 -20.01 5.04
C TRP A 251 -18.64 -19.46 5.36
N MET A 252 -17.66 -20.34 5.56
CA MET A 252 -16.27 -19.91 5.82
C MET A 252 -15.56 -19.45 4.55
N GLU A 253 -15.84 -20.07 3.40
CA GLU A 253 -15.34 -19.62 2.10
C GLU A 253 -15.96 -18.30 1.67
N ALA A 254 -17.14 -17.95 2.17
CA ALA A 254 -17.75 -16.65 1.88
C ALA A 254 -16.91 -15.46 2.38
N PHE A 255 -16.00 -15.64 3.34
CA PHE A 255 -15.15 -14.58 3.89
C PHE A 255 -13.73 -14.55 3.29
N VAL A 256 -13.41 -15.44 2.36
CA VAL A 256 -12.09 -15.61 1.73
C VAL A 256 -12.16 -15.14 0.27
#